data_AF-A0A971R8T0-F1
#
_entry.id   AF-A0A971R8T0-F1
#
_cell.length_a   1.000
_cell.length_b   1.000
_cell.length_c   1.000
_cell.angle_alpha   90.00
_cell.angle_beta   90.00
_cell.angle_gamma   90.00
#
_symmetry.space_group_name_H-M   'P 1'
#
loop_
_entity.id
_entity.type
_entity.pdbx_description
1 polymer ?
#
loop_
_entity_poly.entity_id
_entity_poly.type
_entity_poly.pdbx_seq_one_letter_code
_entity_poly.pdbx_strand_id
1 'polypeptide(L)'
;SLPTDDRPGCLLFVSPDASALGQEAHSRSNLTLRASYDEGSTWPVACTLDRGLAGYADLAVQRVDAVLCLYERGLAPDERFTMAALTLLHVPLGWLEASSCA
;
A
#
# COMPACT_ATOMS: atom_id res chain seq x y z
N SER A 1 2.96 -20.05 -2.92
CA SER A 1 4.40 -20.21 -3.24
C SER A 1 4.87 -18.93 -3.91
N LEU A 2 6.17 -18.63 -3.86
CA LEU A 2 6.76 -17.66 -4.78
C LEU A 2 6.52 -18.11 -6.23
N PRO A 3 6.57 -17.22 -7.24
CA PRO A 3 6.41 -17.61 -8.64
C PRO A 3 7.43 -18.70 -8.97
N THR A 4 6.95 -19.89 -9.37
CA THR A 4 7.77 -21.07 -9.68
C THR A 4 7.65 -21.50 -11.15
N ASP A 5 6.78 -20.84 -11.91
CA ASP A 5 6.52 -21.09 -13.33
C ASP A 5 6.17 -19.77 -14.04
N ASP A 6 6.07 -19.81 -15.38
CA ASP A 6 5.74 -18.65 -16.23
C ASP A 6 4.25 -18.26 -16.18
N ARG A 7 3.54 -18.60 -15.10
CA ARG A 7 2.17 -18.12 -14.91
C ARG A 7 2.22 -16.69 -14.38
N PRO A 8 1.41 -15.77 -14.94
CA PRO A 8 1.31 -14.41 -14.43
C PRO A 8 1.04 -14.39 -12.93
N GLY A 9 1.88 -13.68 -12.19
CA GLY A 9 1.76 -13.50 -10.75
C GLY A 9 0.85 -12.33 -10.40
N CYS A 10 0.87 -11.95 -9.13
CA CYS A 10 0.34 -10.66 -8.68
C CYS A 10 1.48 -9.83 -8.10
N LEU A 11 1.72 -8.66 -8.68
CA LEU A 11 2.64 -7.67 -8.14
C LEU A 11 1.86 -6.74 -7.22
N LEU A 12 2.38 -6.53 -6.01
CA LEU A 12 1.84 -5.59 -5.05
C LEU A 12 2.80 -4.41 -4.89
N PHE A 13 2.25 -3.21 -4.87
CA PHE A 13 2.99 -1.98 -4.65
C PHE A 13 2.27 -1.12 -3.64
N VAL A 14 3.01 -0.66 -2.61
CA VAL A 14 2.47 0.24 -1.59
C VAL A 14 3.21 1.57 -1.64
N SER A 15 2.45 2.66 -1.66
CA SER A 15 3.01 4.01 -1.56
C SER A 15 1.97 5.00 -1.04
N PRO A 16 2.38 6.17 -0.55
CA PRO A 16 1.49 7.32 -0.47
C PRO A 16 0.95 7.68 -1.86
N ASP A 17 -0.34 7.99 -1.96
CA ASP A 17 -1.00 8.54 -3.15
C ASP A 17 -1.93 9.69 -2.77
N ALA A 18 -1.32 10.83 -2.45
CA ALA A 18 -2.05 12.04 -2.09
C ALA A 18 -2.90 12.60 -3.24
N SER A 19 -2.53 12.29 -4.49
CA SER A 19 -3.26 12.78 -5.67
C SER A 19 -4.68 12.23 -5.75
N ALA A 20 -4.91 11.00 -5.26
CA ALA A 20 -6.24 10.41 -5.13
C ALA A 20 -7.15 11.15 -4.13
N LEU A 21 -6.58 11.97 -3.24
CA LEU A 21 -7.31 12.86 -2.33
C LEU A 21 -7.39 14.32 -2.84
N GLY A 22 -6.92 14.60 -4.05
CA GLY A 22 -6.84 15.97 -4.59
C GLY A 22 -5.76 16.84 -3.94
N GLN A 23 -4.77 16.22 -3.29
CA GLN A 23 -3.63 16.89 -2.67
C GLN A 23 -2.42 16.90 -3.62
N GLU A 24 -1.39 17.68 -3.30
CA GLU A 24 -0.14 17.70 -4.06
C GLU A 24 0.49 16.30 -4.09
N ALA A 25 0.92 15.85 -5.28
CA ALA A 25 1.37 14.47 -5.49
C ALA A 25 2.58 14.06 -4.64
N HIS A 26 3.39 15.02 -4.18
CA HIS A 26 4.53 14.78 -3.29
C HIS A 26 4.15 14.78 -1.81
N SER A 27 2.89 15.00 -1.46
CA SER A 27 2.41 14.86 -0.08
C SER A 27 2.49 13.40 0.34
N ARG A 28 3.09 13.16 1.50
CA ARG A 28 3.22 11.84 2.14
C ARG A 28 1.94 11.51 2.91
N SER A 29 0.84 11.34 2.18
CA SER A 29 -0.49 11.00 2.71
C SER A 29 -1.16 9.94 1.84
N ASN A 30 -2.21 9.32 2.39
CA ASN A 30 -3.03 8.33 1.70
C ASN A 30 -2.24 7.08 1.29
N LEU A 31 -1.80 6.30 2.28
CA LEU A 31 -1.15 5.01 2.04
C LEU A 31 -2.08 4.12 1.21
N THR A 32 -1.64 3.77 0.01
CA THR A 32 -2.44 3.07 -0.99
C THR A 32 -1.70 1.82 -1.45
N LEU A 33 -2.40 0.70 -1.44
CA LEU A 33 -1.92 -0.58 -1.95
C LEU A 33 -2.50 -0.80 -3.35
N ARG A 34 -1.63 -1.11 -4.31
CA ARG A 34 -2.00 -1.38 -5.69
C ARG A 34 -1.65 -2.82 -6.06
N ALA A 35 -2.44 -3.40 -6.96
CA ALA A 35 -2.17 -4.71 -7.53
C ALA A 35 -2.11 -4.65 -9.05
N SER A 36 -1.15 -5.39 -9.62
CA SER A 36 -1.01 -5.64 -11.05
C SER A 36 -1.03 -7.15 -11.30
N TYR A 37 -1.69 -7.55 -12.39
CA TYR A 37 -1.83 -8.93 -12.85
C TYR A 37 -1.21 -9.14 -14.25
N ASP A 38 -0.54 -8.11 -14.77
CA ASP A 38 0.03 -8.04 -16.10
C ASP A 38 1.49 -7.56 -16.04
N GLU A 39 2.23 -8.08 -15.07
CA GLU A 39 3.66 -7.84 -14.86
C GLU A 39 4.01 -6.35 -14.71
N GLY A 40 3.13 -5.58 -14.08
CA GLY A 40 3.33 -4.16 -13.78
C GLY A 40 2.92 -3.21 -14.91
N SER A 41 2.30 -3.73 -15.98
CA SER A 41 1.88 -2.92 -17.13
C SER A 41 0.68 -2.02 -16.78
N THR A 42 -0.28 -2.53 -16.01
CA THR A 42 -1.43 -1.77 -15.49
C THR A 42 -1.66 -2.06 -14.00
N TRP A 43 -2.36 -1.12 -13.34
CA TRP A 43 -2.67 -1.18 -11.91
C TRP A 43 -4.18 -0.99 -11.70
N PRO A 44 -5.02 -1.96 -12.09
CA PRO A 44 -6.48 -1.82 -12.07
C PRO A 44 -7.08 -1.80 -10.66
N VAL A 45 -6.31 -2.20 -9.64
CA VAL A 45 -6.72 -2.18 -8.23
C VAL A 45 -5.85 -1.18 -7.48
N ALA A 46 -6.48 -0.25 -6.77
CA ALA A 46 -5.83 0.71 -5.89
C ALA A 46 -6.71 0.95 -4.66
N CYS A 47 -6.25 0.52 -3.49
CA CYS A 47 -7.03 0.48 -2.26
C CYS A 47 -6.32 1.30 -1.18
N THR A 48 -7.02 2.27 -0.60
CA THR A 48 -6.49 3.05 0.52
C THR A 48 -6.45 2.20 1.79
N LEU A 49 -5.26 2.06 2.37
CA LEU A 49 -5.04 1.41 3.66
C LEU A 49 -5.19 2.40 4.82
N ASP A 50 -4.68 3.63 4.65
CA ASP A 50 -4.79 4.70 5.63
C ASP A 50 -4.80 6.06 4.90
N ARG A 51 -5.85 6.87 5.09
CA ARG A 51 -5.97 8.20 4.49
C ARG A 51 -5.02 9.24 5.11
N GLY A 52 -4.46 8.94 6.28
CA GLY A 52 -3.61 9.85 7.04
C GLY A 52 -2.22 10.07 6.41
N LEU A 53 -1.37 10.76 7.17
CA LEU A 53 0.04 10.91 6.81
C LEU A 53 0.74 9.55 6.88
N ALA A 54 1.43 9.23 5.79
CA ALA A 54 2.12 7.97 5.61
C ALA A 54 3.45 8.20 4.87
N GLY A 55 4.53 7.69 5.45
CA GLY A 55 5.89 7.84 4.92
C GLY A 55 6.37 6.60 4.17
N TYR A 56 7.56 6.13 4.52
CA TYR A 56 8.11 4.87 4.01
C TYR A 56 7.21 3.69 4.40
N ALA A 57 7.13 2.71 3.51
CA ALA A 57 6.35 1.50 3.71
C ALA A 57 7.05 0.29 3.06
N ASP A 58 6.81 -0.89 3.62
CA ASP A 58 7.32 -2.16 3.11
C ASP A 58 6.25 -3.26 3.25
N LEU A 59 6.31 -4.26 2.37
CA LEU A 59 5.37 -5.38 2.31
C LEU A 59 6.07 -6.70 2.57
N ALA A 60 5.43 -7.57 3.34
CA ALA A 60 5.86 -8.95 3.51
C ALA A 60 4.68 -9.91 3.31
N VAL A 61 4.89 -10.97 2.53
CA VAL A 61 3.89 -12.04 2.39
C VAL A 61 3.90 -12.86 3.67
N GLN A 62 2.77 -12.92 4.38
CA GLN A 62 2.64 -13.76 5.59
C GLN A 62 2.17 -15.17 5.22
N ARG A 63 1.12 -15.26 4.39
CA ARG A 63 0.51 -16.50 3.86
C ARG A 63 -0.06 -16.21 2.47
N VAL A 64 -0.57 -17.23 1.79
CA VAL A 64 -1.15 -17.09 0.43
C VAL A 64 -2.33 -16.10 0.39
N ASP A 65 -3.01 -15.87 1.51
CA ASP A 65 -4.24 -15.09 1.63
C ASP A 65 -4.07 -13.72 2.28
N ALA A 66 -2.86 -13.35 2.72
CA ALA A 66 -2.64 -12.07 3.40
C ALA A 66 -1.20 -11.55 3.28
N VAL A 67 -1.09 -10.22 3.27
CA VAL A 67 0.18 -9.49 3.35
C VAL A 67 0.24 -8.64 4.61
N LEU A 68 1.44 -8.48 5.12
CA LEU A 68 1.76 -7.50 6.14
C LEU A 68 2.27 -6.22 5.47
N CYS A 69 1.84 -5.07 5.98
CA CYS A 69 2.36 -3.77 5.58
C CYS A 69 2.92 -3.04 6.80
N LEU A 70 4.23 -2.83 6.85
CA LEU A 70 4.88 -1.99 7.85
C LEU A 70 5.06 -0.60 7.26
N TYR A 71 4.59 0.44 7.93
CA TYR A 71 4.70 1.81 7.43
C TYR A 71 4.92 2.85 8.52
N GLU A 72 5.53 3.96 8.13
CA GLU A 72 5.60 5.18 8.92
C GLU A 72 4.25 5.89 8.93
N ARG A 73 3.72 6.20 10.11
CA ARG A 73 2.39 6.78 10.30
C ARG A 73 2.45 8.06 11.12
N GLY A 74 1.76 9.10 10.63
CA GLY A 74 1.62 10.37 11.35
C GLY A 74 2.91 11.18 11.45
N LEU A 75 2.82 12.35 12.08
CA LEU A 75 3.95 13.21 12.41
C LEU A 75 4.05 13.38 13.93
N ALA A 76 5.27 13.35 14.45
CA ALA A 76 5.52 13.71 15.83
C ALA A 76 5.12 15.19 16.06
N PRO A 77 4.58 15.52 17.24
CA PRO A 77 4.37 16.91 17.61
C PRO A 77 5.69 17.70 17.49
N ASP A 78 5.61 18.91 16.95
CA ASP A 78 6.71 19.89 16.90
C ASP A 78 7.93 19.53 16.01
N GLU A 79 7.97 18.35 15.37
CA GLU A 79 9.04 17.93 14.47
C GLU A 79 8.51 17.59 13.06
N ARG A 80 8.70 18.52 12.11
CA ARG A 80 8.13 18.45 10.76
C ARG A 80 8.60 17.27 9.90
N PHE A 81 9.63 16.53 10.32
CA PHE A 81 10.23 15.43 9.56
C PHE A 81 10.29 14.12 10.35
N THR A 82 9.74 14.10 11.57
CA THR A 82 9.78 12.91 12.43
C THR A 82 8.43 12.24 12.41
N MET A 83 8.41 10.95 12.08
CA MET A 83 7.18 10.17 12.01
C MET A 83 6.73 9.80 13.42
N ALA A 84 5.42 9.78 13.67
CA ALA A 84 4.90 9.51 15.01
C ALA A 84 5.06 8.04 15.43
N ALA A 85 4.91 7.12 14.47
CA ALA A 85 4.97 5.68 14.75
C ALA A 85 5.38 4.86 13.52
N LEU A 86 5.94 3.68 13.76
CA LEU A 86 5.90 2.57 12.82
C LEU A 86 4.66 1.72 13.14
N THR A 87 3.84 1.43 12.13
CA THR A 87 2.58 0.70 12.26
C THR A 87 2.59 -0.53 11.37
N LEU A 88 2.18 -1.67 11.90
CA LEU A 88 2.05 -2.92 11.16
C LEU A 88 0.57 -3.22 10.89
N LEU A 89 0.19 -3.32 9.62
CA LEU A 89 -1.14 -3.73 9.17
C LEU A 89 -1.09 -5.17 8.67
N HIS A 90 -2.15 -5.92 8.99
CA HIS A 90 -2.45 -7.20 8.36
C HIS A 90 -3.56 -6.99 7.32
N VAL A 91 -3.27 -7.24 6.05
CA VAL A 91 -4.16 -6.96 4.92
C VAL A 91 -4.56 -8.28 4.26
N PRO A 92 -5.81 -8.73 4.41
CA PRO A 92 -6.33 -9.89 3.68
C PRO A 92 -6.38 -9.60 2.18
N LEU A 93 -5.87 -10.51 1.36
CA LEU A 93 -5.86 -10.35 -0.10
C LEU A 93 -7.26 -10.50 -0.72
N GLY A 94 -8.18 -11.20 -0.08
CA GLY A 94 -9.57 -11.28 -0.52
C GLY A 94 -10.33 -9.95 -0.50
N TRP A 95 -9.76 -8.90 0.12
CA TRP A 95 -10.29 -7.54 0.07
C TRP A 95 -9.74 -6.72 -1.11
N LEU A 96 -8.63 -7.12 -1.74
CA LEU A 96 -7.99 -6.43 -2.87
C LEU A 96 -8.68 -6.75 -4.20
N GLU A 97 -9.89 -6.24 -4.36
CA GLU A 97 -10.61 -6.27 -5.63
C GLU A 97 -11.07 -4.85 -5.99
N ALA A 98 -11.09 -4.53 -7.28
CA ALA A 98 -11.41 -3.17 -7.75
C ALA A 98 -12.74 -2.62 -7.19
N SER A 99 -13.74 -3.49 -7.02
CA SER A 99 -15.06 -3.13 -6.46
C SER A 99 -15.03 -2.81 -4.96
N SER A 100 -14.06 -3.33 -4.22
CA SER A 100 -13.92 -3.15 -2.76
C SER A 100 -13.12 -1.91 -2.38
N CYS A 101 -12.54 -1.23 -3.37
CA CYS A 101 -11.58 -0.14 -3.19
C CYS A 101 -12.06 1.22 -3.72
N ALA A 102 -13.31 1.28 -4.19
CA ALA A 102 -14.00 2.49 -4.60
C ALA A 102 -14.56 3.29 -3.41
#